data_AF-A0A1N7RLF9-F1
#
_entry.id   AF-A0A1N7RLF9-F1
#
_cell.length_a   1.000
_cell.length_b   1.000
_cell.length_c   1.000
_cell.angle_alpha   90.00
_cell.angle_beta   90.00
_cell.angle_gamma   90.00
#
_symmetry.space_group_name_H-M   'P 1'
#
loop_
_entity.id
_entity.type
_entity.pdbx_description
1 polymer ?
#
loop_
_entity_poly.entity_id
_entity_poly.type
_entity_poly.pdbx_seq_one_letter_code
_entity_poly.pdbx_strand_id
1 'polypeptide(L)'
;MSDATTLLEFRRLLVEQDLTRKLFDEVGISLCERGLLMKEDTLVDATIIEAPPSTKNAERSRDPEMHQTKKGREWHFGMKTHIGVDAESGLVHSLVGTAGNVSDVSQAYALLHGHEQETFSDAGYAGVDKRDELRAKPVEWRVAARAERSRRCAELRWRTC
;
A
#
# COMPACT_ATOMS: atom_id res chain seq x y z
N MET A 1 -30.69 -14.09 0.39
CA MET A 1 -30.05 -12.77 0.55
C MET A 1 -29.11 -12.92 1.74
N SER A 2 -27.79 -12.79 1.55
CA SER A 2 -26.83 -12.95 2.64
C SER A 2 -26.93 -11.79 3.62
N ASP A 3 -26.89 -12.08 4.91
CA ASP A 3 -26.77 -11.07 5.96
C ASP A 3 -25.28 -10.81 6.30
N ALA A 4 -25.01 -9.82 7.14
CA ALA A 4 -23.63 -9.47 7.53
C ALA A 4 -22.91 -10.63 8.24
N THR A 5 -23.67 -11.48 8.95
CA THR A 5 -23.18 -12.65 9.67
C THR A 5 -22.63 -13.70 8.72
N THR A 6 -23.40 -14.01 7.66
CA THR A 6 -23.03 -14.99 6.63
C THR A 6 -21.72 -14.61 5.93
N LEU A 7 -21.55 -13.31 5.60
CA LEU A 7 -20.33 -12.82 4.97
C LEU A 7 -19.11 -12.90 5.91
N LEU A 8 -19.32 -12.64 7.20
CA LEU A 8 -18.27 -12.74 8.22
C LEU A 8 -17.81 -14.19 8.42
N GLU A 9 -18.76 -15.14 8.49
CA GLU A 9 -18.46 -16.57 8.61
C GLU A 9 -17.70 -17.08 7.39
N PHE A 10 -18.13 -16.69 6.18
CA PHE A 10 -17.40 -17.03 4.96
C PHE A 10 -15.98 -16.47 4.97
N ARG A 11 -15.79 -15.21 5.39
CA ARG A 11 -14.45 -14.62 5.53
C ARG A 11 -13.59 -15.39 6.53
N ARG A 12 -14.14 -15.77 7.69
CA ARG A 12 -13.41 -16.57 8.69
C ARG A 12 -12.96 -17.90 8.12
N LEU A 13 -13.83 -18.59 7.39
CA LEU A 13 -13.50 -19.84 6.70
C LEU A 13 -12.34 -19.65 5.72
N LEU A 14 -12.34 -18.58 4.91
CA LEU A 14 -11.25 -18.30 3.98
C LEU A 14 -9.91 -18.05 4.69
N VAL A 15 -9.94 -17.40 5.85
CA VAL A 15 -8.74 -17.12 6.66
C VAL A 15 -8.23 -18.40 7.33
N GLU A 16 -9.11 -19.19 7.94
CA GLU A 16 -8.76 -20.47 8.58
C GLU A 16 -8.13 -21.47 7.62
N GLN A 17 -8.57 -21.47 6.36
CA GLN A 17 -8.05 -22.35 5.32
C GLN A 17 -6.87 -21.74 4.55
N ASP A 18 -6.41 -20.55 4.92
CA ASP A 18 -5.33 -19.82 4.24
C ASP A 18 -5.59 -19.71 2.72
N LEU A 19 -6.84 -19.43 2.34
CA LEU A 19 -7.28 -19.37 0.94
C LEU A 19 -7.26 -17.95 0.39
N THR A 20 -7.32 -16.92 1.24
CA THR A 20 -7.36 -15.53 0.77
C THR A 20 -6.15 -15.19 -0.09
N ARG A 21 -4.93 -15.57 0.36
CA ARG A 21 -3.71 -15.29 -0.39
C ARG A 21 -3.62 -16.12 -1.67
N LYS A 22 -3.93 -17.41 -1.58
CA LYS A 22 -3.93 -18.32 -2.74
C LYS A 22 -4.89 -17.86 -3.84
N LEU A 23 -6.10 -17.44 -3.46
CA LEU A 23 -7.08 -16.91 -4.41
C LEU A 23 -6.60 -15.60 -5.05
N PHE A 24 -6.00 -14.71 -4.27
CA PHE A 24 -5.44 -13.48 -4.82
C PHE A 24 -4.33 -13.75 -5.83
N ASP A 25 -3.38 -14.63 -5.49
CA ASP A 25 -2.27 -14.99 -6.37
C ASP A 25 -2.77 -15.70 -7.65
N GLU A 26 -3.74 -16.61 -7.53
CA GLU A 26 -4.33 -17.33 -8.68
C GLU A 26 -5.08 -16.39 -9.65
N VAL A 27 -5.85 -15.44 -9.12
CA VAL A 27 -6.51 -14.41 -9.94
C VAL A 27 -5.46 -13.54 -10.64
N GLY A 28 -4.40 -13.16 -9.95
CA GLY A 28 -3.27 -12.43 -10.53
C GLY A 28 -2.60 -13.19 -11.67
N ILE A 29 -2.34 -14.49 -11.49
CA ILE A 29 -1.78 -15.36 -12.54
C ILE A 29 -2.71 -15.40 -13.75
N SER A 30 -4.00 -15.65 -13.56
CA SER A 30 -4.95 -15.72 -14.67
C SER A 30 -5.08 -14.40 -15.44
N LEU A 31 -4.99 -13.26 -14.76
CA LEU A 31 -4.97 -11.94 -15.39
C LEU A 31 -3.66 -11.69 -16.17
N CYS A 32 -2.52 -12.15 -15.63
CA CYS A 32 -1.23 -12.08 -16.31
C CYS A 32 -1.19 -12.95 -17.58
N GLU A 33 -1.72 -14.17 -17.52
CA GLU A 33 -1.79 -15.09 -18.69
C GLU A 33 -2.65 -14.53 -19.82
N ARG A 34 -3.67 -13.73 -19.48
CA ARG A 34 -4.54 -13.05 -20.45
C ARG A 34 -3.95 -11.75 -20.99
N GLY A 35 -2.74 -11.36 -20.55
CA GLY A 35 -2.10 -10.10 -20.93
C GLY A 35 -2.81 -8.85 -20.39
N LEU A 36 -3.63 -9.00 -19.34
CA LEU A 36 -4.37 -7.88 -18.74
C LEU A 36 -3.58 -7.18 -17.65
N LEU A 37 -2.58 -7.86 -17.06
CA LEU A 37 -1.60 -7.27 -16.16
C LEU A 37 -0.30 -7.01 -16.93
N MET A 38 -0.01 -5.75 -17.19
CA MET A 38 1.29 -5.30 -17.65
C MET A 38 2.28 -5.24 -16.47
N LYS A 39 3.56 -5.18 -16.78
CA LYS A 39 4.65 -5.24 -15.80
C LYS A 39 5.64 -4.09 -15.95
N GLU A 40 5.29 -3.05 -16.70
CA GLU A 40 6.28 -2.02 -17.06
C GLU A 40 6.21 -0.84 -16.10
N ASP A 41 5.02 -0.41 -15.70
CA ASP A 41 4.85 0.75 -14.82
C ASP A 41 3.93 0.43 -13.64
N THR A 42 4.29 0.90 -12.45
CA THR A 42 3.53 0.62 -11.23
C THR A 42 3.20 1.90 -10.45
N LEU A 43 1.98 1.99 -9.94
CA LEU A 43 1.56 2.96 -8.93
C LEU A 43 1.64 2.29 -7.55
N VAL A 44 2.30 2.93 -6.60
CA VAL A 44 2.32 2.47 -5.20
C VAL A 44 1.67 3.49 -4.26
N ASP A 45 0.80 3.01 -3.39
CA ASP A 45 0.15 3.80 -2.36
C ASP A 45 0.00 3.01 -1.05
N ALA A 46 -0.22 3.74 0.05
CA ALA A 46 -0.52 3.17 1.35
C ALA A 46 -1.83 3.77 1.90
N THR A 47 -2.80 2.90 2.13
CA THR A 47 -4.10 3.29 2.72
C THR A 47 -4.22 2.79 4.15
N ILE A 48 -4.72 3.64 5.05
CA ILE A 48 -4.98 3.28 6.45
C ILE A 48 -6.32 2.54 6.52
N ILE A 49 -6.32 1.36 7.13
CA ILE A 49 -7.54 0.66 7.53
C ILE A 49 -7.73 0.92 9.02
N GLU A 50 -8.75 1.72 9.34
CA GLU A 50 -9.05 2.07 10.71
C GLU A 50 -9.64 0.90 11.48
N ALA A 51 -9.18 0.76 12.72
CA ALA A 51 -9.71 -0.17 13.68
C ALA A 51 -10.13 0.60 14.95
N PRO A 52 -11.17 0.15 15.66
CA PRO A 52 -11.47 0.69 16.97
C PRO A 52 -10.32 0.39 17.95
N PRO A 53 -9.83 1.36 18.75
CA PRO A 53 -8.74 1.16 19.72
C PRO A 53 -9.16 0.34 20.97
N SER A 54 -10.29 -0.36 20.88
CA SER A 54 -10.96 -1.05 21.98
C SER A 54 -10.22 -2.33 22.37
N THR A 55 -10.09 -2.55 23.67
CA THR A 55 -9.62 -3.82 24.25
C THR A 55 -10.78 -4.72 24.68
N LYS A 56 -12.02 -4.39 24.31
CA LYS A 56 -13.21 -5.19 24.63
C LYS A 56 -13.33 -6.39 23.68
N ASN A 57 -12.34 -7.27 23.71
CA ASN A 57 -12.34 -8.58 23.07
C ASN A 57 -12.17 -9.68 24.14
N ALA A 58 -12.26 -10.95 23.74
CA ALA A 58 -12.16 -12.08 24.66
C ALA A 58 -10.84 -12.11 25.44
N GLU A 59 -9.75 -11.66 24.80
CA GLU A 59 -8.40 -11.64 25.36
C GLU A 59 -8.08 -10.41 26.21
N ARG A 60 -8.98 -9.41 26.23
CA ARG A 60 -8.81 -8.10 26.90
C ARG A 60 -7.53 -7.36 26.50
N SER A 61 -7.01 -7.65 25.32
CA SER A 61 -5.75 -7.11 24.79
C SER A 61 -6.02 -6.25 23.56
N ARG A 62 -5.03 -5.44 23.17
CA ARG A 62 -5.05 -4.82 21.83
C ARG A 62 -4.51 -5.81 20.83
N ASP A 63 -5.06 -5.78 19.62
CA ASP A 63 -4.50 -6.49 18.49
C ASP A 63 -3.06 -5.99 18.24
N PRO A 64 -2.04 -6.86 18.27
CA PRO A 64 -0.65 -6.48 18.09
C PRO A 64 -0.35 -5.95 16.69
N GLU A 65 -1.20 -6.22 15.69
CA GLU A 65 -1.03 -5.68 14.34
C GLU A 65 -1.65 -4.28 14.19
N MET A 66 -2.33 -3.75 15.21
CA MET A 66 -3.00 -2.46 15.17
C MET A 66 -2.22 -1.40 15.95
N HIS A 67 -1.83 -0.34 15.26
CA HIS A 67 -1.01 0.73 15.82
C HIS A 67 -1.48 2.12 15.42
N GLN A 68 -1.17 3.10 16.27
CA GLN A 68 -1.45 4.50 15.97
C GLN A 68 -0.56 5.01 14.83
N THR A 69 -1.15 5.81 13.94
CA THR A 69 -0.46 6.46 12.84
C THR A 69 -1.03 7.84 12.60
N LYS A 70 -0.24 8.75 12.03
CA LYS A 70 -0.64 10.13 11.81
C LYS A 70 -0.68 10.41 10.31
N LYS A 71 -1.84 10.79 9.79
CA LYS A 71 -1.99 11.26 8.41
C LYS A 71 -2.32 12.75 8.43
N GLY A 72 -1.40 13.57 7.92
CA GLY A 72 -1.52 15.02 8.01
C GLY A 72 -1.59 15.52 9.46
N ARG A 73 -2.76 16.02 9.88
CA ARG A 73 -3.00 16.52 11.24
C ARG A 73 -3.81 15.55 12.12
N GLU A 74 -4.34 14.49 11.54
CA GLU A 74 -5.24 13.55 12.22
C GLU A 74 -4.50 12.28 12.65
N TRP A 75 -4.93 11.73 13.78
CA TRP A 75 -4.43 10.48 14.34
C TRP A 75 -5.44 9.38 14.08
N HIS A 76 -4.95 8.27 13.53
CA HIS A 76 -5.71 7.08 13.24
C HIS A 76 -5.14 5.90 14.04
N PHE A 77 -5.97 4.92 14.36
CA PHE A 77 -5.54 3.66 14.96
C PHE A 77 -5.92 2.52 14.02
N GLY A 78 -4.97 1.64 13.71
CA GLY A 78 -5.24 0.49 12.86
C GLY A 78 -4.01 0.01 12.10
N MET A 79 -4.24 -0.48 10.90
CA MET A 79 -3.22 -1.02 10.01
C MET A 79 -3.08 -0.15 8.76
N LYS A 80 -2.01 -0.39 8.01
CA LYS A 80 -1.80 0.14 6.67
C LYS A 80 -1.81 -1.01 5.67
N THR A 81 -2.47 -0.78 4.56
CA THR A 81 -2.40 -1.64 3.37
C THR A 81 -1.63 -0.92 2.30
N HIS A 82 -0.48 -1.48 1.96
CA HIS A 82 0.38 -1.04 0.88
C HIS A 82 -0.02 -1.80 -0.38
N ILE A 83 -0.25 -1.08 -1.48
CA ILE A 83 -0.80 -1.64 -2.71
C ILE A 83 0.08 -1.22 -3.87
N GLY A 84 0.46 -2.18 -4.71
CA GLY A 84 1.02 -1.94 -6.04
C GLY A 84 -0.04 -2.23 -7.11
N VAL A 85 -0.20 -1.25 -8.00
CA VAL A 85 -1.19 -1.25 -9.06
C VAL A 85 -0.48 -1.05 -10.38
N ASP A 86 -0.82 -1.84 -11.39
CA ASP A 86 -0.31 -1.64 -12.74
C ASP A 86 -0.83 -0.31 -13.29
N ALA A 87 0.07 0.56 -13.75
CA ALA A 87 -0.26 1.94 -14.07
C ALA A 87 -1.15 2.08 -15.31
N GLU A 88 -1.08 1.12 -16.24
CA GLU A 88 -1.86 1.13 -17.48
C GLU A 88 -3.25 0.54 -17.28
N SER A 89 -3.34 -0.67 -16.72
CA SER A 89 -4.61 -1.39 -16.54
C SER A 89 -5.38 -0.97 -15.28
N GLY A 90 -4.70 -0.39 -14.29
CA GLY A 90 -5.28 -0.10 -12.98
C GLY A 90 -5.53 -1.34 -12.12
N LEU A 91 -4.99 -2.51 -12.49
CA LEU A 91 -5.17 -3.74 -11.75
C LEU A 91 -4.18 -3.85 -10.60
N VAL A 92 -4.66 -4.27 -9.43
CA VAL A 92 -3.83 -4.54 -8.27
C VAL A 92 -3.04 -5.82 -8.50
N HIS A 93 -1.72 -5.75 -8.41
CA HIS A 93 -0.83 -6.91 -8.53
C HIS A 93 -0.13 -7.27 -7.22
N SER A 94 0.01 -6.32 -6.29
CA SER A 94 0.65 -6.56 -5.00
C SER A 94 -0.12 -5.90 -3.87
N LEU A 95 -0.17 -6.59 -2.73
CA LEU A 95 -0.81 -6.12 -1.52
C LEU A 95 -0.03 -6.62 -0.30
N VAL A 96 0.28 -5.70 0.61
CA VAL A 96 0.96 -5.98 1.88
C VAL A 96 0.25 -5.25 3.01
N GLY A 97 -0.24 -6.01 4.00
CA GLY A 97 -0.80 -5.47 5.24
C GLY A 97 0.28 -5.34 6.31
N THR A 98 0.33 -4.20 6.99
CA THR A 98 1.29 -3.95 8.09
C THR A 98 0.64 -3.11 9.19
N ALA A 99 1.24 -3.08 10.38
CA ALA A 99 0.82 -2.17 11.43
C ALA A 99 0.89 -0.69 11.00
N GLY A 100 -0.01 0.15 11.52
CA GLY A 100 -0.16 1.54 11.07
C GLY A 100 1.10 2.40 11.23
N ASN A 101 1.99 2.06 12.16
CA ASN A 101 3.25 2.77 12.41
C ASN A 101 4.38 2.39 11.45
N VAL A 102 4.20 1.37 10.61
CA VAL A 102 5.20 0.96 9.62
C VAL A 102 5.33 2.02 8.54
N SER A 103 6.58 2.26 8.12
CA SER A 103 6.94 3.25 7.11
C SER A 103 6.63 2.74 5.70
N ASP A 104 6.01 3.57 4.87
CA ASP A 104 5.59 3.21 3.50
C ASP A 104 6.83 2.86 2.64
N VAL A 105 7.89 3.67 2.75
CA VAL A 105 9.21 3.42 2.12
C VAL A 105 9.77 2.02 2.41
N SER A 106 9.48 1.43 3.57
CA SER A 106 10.00 0.10 3.91
C SER A 106 9.32 -1.03 3.17
N GLN A 107 8.09 -0.81 2.72
CA GLN A 107 7.28 -1.82 2.02
C GLN A 107 7.36 -1.67 0.50
N ALA A 108 7.90 -0.56 0.01
CA ALA A 108 8.09 -0.27 -1.41
C ALA A 108 8.67 -1.43 -2.22
N TYR A 109 9.69 -2.12 -1.69
CA TYR A 109 10.30 -3.27 -2.37
C TYR A 109 9.33 -4.43 -2.57
N ALA A 110 8.48 -4.72 -1.57
CA ALA A 110 7.52 -5.81 -1.61
C ALA A 110 6.34 -5.54 -2.55
N LEU A 111 6.15 -4.27 -2.96
CA LEU A 111 5.11 -3.89 -3.91
C LEU A 111 5.52 -4.10 -5.37
N LEU A 112 6.82 -4.26 -5.64
CA LEU A 112 7.33 -4.46 -6.99
C LEU A 112 7.35 -5.95 -7.37
N HIS A 113 6.96 -6.27 -8.60
CA HIS A 113 7.12 -7.57 -9.24
C HIS A 113 8.51 -7.74 -9.91
N GLY A 114 9.34 -6.69 -9.97
CA GLY A 114 10.75 -6.72 -10.39
C GLY A 114 11.02 -6.56 -11.88
N HIS A 115 10.03 -6.15 -12.67
CA HIS A 115 10.16 -5.89 -14.11
C HIS A 115 9.84 -4.44 -14.47
N GLU A 116 9.52 -3.62 -13.46
CA GLU A 116 9.12 -2.23 -13.61
C GLU A 116 10.28 -1.39 -14.17
N GLN A 117 9.94 -0.47 -15.05
CA GLN A 117 10.82 0.59 -15.53
C GLN A 117 10.57 1.86 -14.71
N GLU A 118 9.30 2.25 -14.53
CA GLU A 118 8.92 3.39 -13.71
C GLU A 118 7.98 3.01 -12.55
N THR A 119 8.12 3.71 -11.43
CA THR A 119 7.19 3.60 -10.30
C THR A 119 6.74 4.97 -9.84
N PHE A 120 5.44 5.19 -9.78
CA PHE A 120 4.82 6.43 -9.31
C PHE A 120 4.33 6.26 -7.88
N SER A 121 4.59 7.26 -7.05
CA SER A 121 4.27 7.19 -5.63
C SER A 121 3.95 8.55 -5.04
N ASP A 122 3.26 8.53 -3.91
CA ASP A 122 2.94 9.74 -3.16
C ASP A 122 4.15 10.25 -2.34
N ALA A 123 3.98 11.38 -1.66
CA ALA A 123 5.05 12.00 -0.89
C ALA A 123 5.43 11.23 0.41
N GLY A 124 4.70 10.17 0.76
CA GLY A 124 5.02 9.19 1.80
C GLY A 124 6.23 8.33 1.42
N TYR A 125 6.47 8.12 0.11
CA TYR A 125 7.60 7.36 -0.43
C TYR A 125 8.87 8.22 -0.66
N ALA A 126 8.92 9.44 -0.13
CA ALA A 126 10.09 10.30 -0.29
C ALA A 126 11.38 9.67 0.29
N GLY A 127 12.38 9.48 -0.58
CA GLY A 127 13.67 8.87 -0.21
C GLY A 127 13.75 7.35 -0.42
N VAL A 128 12.75 6.77 -1.09
CA VAL A 128 12.68 5.35 -1.45
C VAL A 128 13.86 4.90 -2.33
N ASP A 129 14.32 5.77 -3.21
CA ASP A 129 15.50 5.62 -4.07
C ASP A 129 16.80 5.38 -3.28
N LYS A 130 16.85 5.79 -2.01
CA LYS A 130 18.06 5.71 -1.19
C LYS A 130 18.20 4.38 -0.47
N ARG A 131 17.18 3.52 -0.45
CA ARG A 131 17.23 2.21 0.22
C ARG A 131 18.11 1.24 -0.53
N ASP A 132 18.95 0.51 0.20
CA ASP A 132 19.89 -0.45 -0.38
C ASP A 132 19.17 -1.57 -1.17
N GLU A 133 18.00 -2.00 -0.69
CA GLU A 133 17.12 -2.99 -1.36
C GLU A 133 16.67 -2.56 -2.76
N LEU A 134 16.57 -1.25 -3.01
CA LEU A 134 16.07 -0.68 -4.26
C LEU A 134 17.19 -0.12 -5.15
N ARG A 135 18.38 0.16 -4.60
CA ARG A 135 19.55 0.59 -5.36
C ARG A 135 20.04 -0.44 -6.37
N ALA A 136 19.77 -1.72 -6.13
CA ALA A 136 20.21 -2.81 -6.99
C ALA A 136 19.36 -2.99 -8.26
N LYS A 137 18.18 -2.35 -8.36
CA LYS A 137 17.28 -2.48 -9.50
C LYS A 137 17.22 -1.18 -10.33
N PRO A 138 17.15 -1.28 -11.66
CA PRO A 138 17.04 -0.12 -12.55
C PRO A 138 15.59 0.40 -12.63
N VAL A 139 14.97 0.73 -11.49
CA VAL A 139 13.60 1.29 -11.44
C VAL A 139 13.67 2.79 -11.19
N GLU A 140 13.06 3.59 -12.06
CA GLU A 140 12.94 5.04 -11.88
C GLU A 140 11.76 5.36 -10.94
N TRP A 141 12.05 6.03 -9.82
CA TRP A 141 11.03 6.43 -8.85
C TRP A 141 10.56 7.86 -9.07
N ARG A 142 9.27 8.01 -9.41
CA ARG A 142 8.57 9.29 -9.53
C ARG A 142 7.73 9.55 -8.30
N VAL A 143 8.35 10.20 -7.32
CA VAL A 143 7.71 10.52 -6.03
C VAL A 143 7.10 11.92 -6.07
N ALA A 144 5.81 12.03 -5.73
CA ALA A 144 5.14 13.32 -5.63
C ALA A 144 5.80 14.24 -4.58
N ALA A 145 5.93 15.53 -4.90
CA ALA A 145 6.45 16.50 -3.96
C ALA A 145 5.46 16.78 -2.81
N ARG A 146 5.97 16.91 -1.57
CA ARG A 146 5.12 17.40 -0.45
C ARG A 146 4.61 18.80 -0.72
N ALA A 147 3.35 19.06 -0.35
CA ALA A 147 2.68 20.36 -0.56
C ALA A 147 3.48 21.57 -0.03
N GLU A 148 4.19 21.42 1.09
CA GLU A 148 5.06 22.47 1.66
C GLU A 148 6.25 22.83 0.76
N ARG A 149 6.84 21.83 0.10
CA ARG A 149 7.93 22.02 -0.89
C ARG A 149 7.41 22.60 -2.20
N SER A 150 6.22 22.15 -2.64
CA SER A 150 5.57 22.68 -3.83
C SER A 150 5.21 24.17 -3.69
N ARG A 151 4.69 24.60 -2.52
CA ARG A 151 4.45 26.02 -2.22
C ARG A 151 5.74 26.85 -2.26
N ARG A 152 6.84 26.35 -1.68
CA ARG A 152 8.14 27.04 -1.69
C ARG A 152 8.74 27.16 -3.09
N CYS A 153 8.61 26.14 -3.93
CA CYS A 153 9.05 26.21 -5.33
C CYS A 153 8.19 27.16 -6.17
N ALA A 154 6.87 27.19 -5.96
CA ALA A 154 5.99 28.15 -6.59
C ALA A 154 6.36 29.59 -6.18
N GLU A 155 6.62 29.83 -4.90
CA GLU A 155 6.97 31.15 -4.36
C GLU A 155 8.35 31.66 -4.83
N LEU A 156 9.33 30.77 -5.02
CA LEU A 156 10.62 31.11 -5.61
C LEU A 156 10.52 31.44 -7.11
N ARG A 157 9.62 30.78 -7.85
CA ARG A 157 9.39 31.02 -9.28
C ARG A 157 8.73 32.38 -9.56
N TRP A 158 8.00 32.94 -8.60
CA TRP A 158 7.40 34.29 -8.69
C TRP A 158 8.33 35.42 -8.23
N ARG A 159 9.47 35.11 -7.61
CA ARG A 159 10.45 36.12 -7.13
C ARG A 159 11.57 36.42 -8.13
N THR A 160 11.67 35.67 -9.21
CA THR A 160 12.69 35.82 -10.26
C THR A 160 12.14 36.38 -11.58
N CYS A 161 10.96 37.01 -11.55
CA CYS A 161 10.44 37.85 -12.64
C CYS A 161 10.23 39.27 -12.13
#